data_AF-A0A535PZ54-F1
#
_entry.id   AF-A0A535PZ54-F1
#
_cell.length_a   1.000
_cell.length_b   1.000
_cell.length_c   1.000
_cell.angle_alpha   90.00
_cell.angle_beta   90.00
_cell.angle_gamma   90.00
#
_symmetry.space_group_name_H-M   'P 1'
#
loop_
_entity.id
_entity.type
_entity.pdbx_description
1 polymer ?
#
loop_
_entity_poly.entity_id
_entity_poly.type
_entity_poly.pdbx_seq_one_letter_code
_entity_poly.pdbx_strand_id
1 'polypeptide(L)'
;MDVPAVIAAMNTVLFGQEHFHGNTEDYYNSSNSFLNEVLERHTGIPIALSLLYMEVGRRVGVWFDGIGLPFHFVVGCRFQQKRIYIDPFESGRVLSEQECRRRVRQVIGKEDKIPTQWFEPVSRKYLLIRMLNNLKHIYLHSEDYARALRICDCIMVLAPRSPQEQRDRGIIYLQLKRYGRALR
;
A
#
# COMPACT_ATOMS: atom_id res chain seq x y z
N MET A 1 10.21 -13.34 -22.97
CA MET A 1 9.37 -12.13 -22.83
C MET A 1 10.27 -10.98 -22.49
N ASP A 2 10.19 -9.89 -23.24
CA ASP A 2 10.96 -8.66 -22.97
C ASP A 2 10.26 -7.88 -21.85
N VAL A 3 10.72 -8.08 -20.60
CA VAL A 3 10.12 -7.48 -19.40
C VAL A 3 10.17 -5.94 -19.46
N PRO A 4 11.30 -5.30 -19.81
CA PRO A 4 11.32 -3.85 -20.05
C PRO A 4 10.28 -3.35 -21.04
N ALA A 5 10.10 -4.03 -22.19
CA ALA A 5 9.09 -3.63 -23.18
C ALA A 5 7.66 -3.76 -22.61
N VAL A 6 7.37 -4.82 -21.84
CA VAL A 6 6.07 -4.98 -21.18
C VAL A 6 5.82 -3.90 -20.12
N ILE A 7 6.83 -3.53 -19.32
CA ILE A 7 6.73 -2.42 -18.36
C ILE A 7 6.40 -1.11 -19.08
N ALA A 8 7.10 -0.81 -20.18
CA ALA A 8 6.85 0.40 -20.95
C ALA A 8 5.44 0.43 -21.55
N ALA A 9 4.97 -0.70 -22.09
CA ALA A 9 3.60 -0.83 -22.60
C ALA A 9 2.55 -0.67 -21.49
N MET A 10 2.73 -1.33 -20.35
CA MET A 10 1.84 -1.19 -19.19
C MET A 10 1.78 0.26 -18.69
N ASN A 11 2.93 0.94 -18.58
CA ASN A 11 2.96 2.34 -18.16
C ASN A 11 2.22 3.26 -19.15
N THR A 12 2.40 3.02 -20.45
CA THR A 12 1.72 3.77 -21.50
C THR A 12 0.21 3.62 -21.39
N VAL A 13 -0.28 2.39 -21.22
CA VAL A 13 -1.72 2.12 -21.09
C VAL A 13 -2.25 2.70 -19.77
N LEU A 14 -1.71 2.27 -18.63
CA LEU A 14 -2.28 2.61 -17.32
C LEU A 14 -2.18 4.11 -17.02
N PHE A 15 -1.04 4.73 -17.26
CA PHE A 15 -0.82 6.11 -16.84
C PHE A 15 -0.98 7.11 -17.99
N GLY A 16 -0.69 6.69 -19.23
CA GLY A 16 -0.78 7.54 -20.41
C GLY A 16 -2.17 7.58 -21.05
N GLN A 17 -2.84 6.44 -21.16
CA GLN A 17 -4.13 6.32 -21.88
C GLN A 17 -5.33 6.26 -20.93
N GLU A 18 -5.23 5.43 -19.89
CA GLU A 18 -6.27 5.31 -18.86
C GLU A 18 -6.15 6.37 -17.77
N HIS A 19 -5.05 7.14 -17.76
CA HIS A 19 -4.86 8.27 -16.83
C HIS A 19 -4.95 7.92 -15.35
N PHE A 20 -4.58 6.69 -14.96
CA PHE A 20 -4.41 6.37 -13.54
C PHE A 20 -3.37 7.30 -12.91
N HIS A 21 -3.64 7.85 -11.73
CA HIS A 21 -2.67 8.71 -11.06
C HIS A 21 -2.78 8.66 -9.53
N GLY A 22 -1.69 9.04 -8.86
CA GLY A 22 -1.67 9.23 -7.42
C GLY A 22 -2.51 10.43 -7.00
N ASN A 23 -3.27 10.30 -5.91
CA ASN A 23 -3.99 11.43 -5.32
C ASN A 23 -3.11 12.13 -4.27
N THR A 24 -2.42 13.20 -4.65
CA THR A 24 -1.62 14.00 -3.72
C THR A 24 -2.39 15.15 -3.07
N GLU A 25 -3.48 15.59 -3.68
CA GLU A 25 -4.30 16.71 -3.21
C GLU A 25 -5.21 16.31 -2.04
N ASP A 26 -5.81 15.12 -2.13
CA ASP A 26 -6.71 14.55 -1.13
C ASP A 26 -6.27 13.12 -0.78
N TYR A 27 -5.01 13.00 -0.34
CA TYR A 27 -4.35 11.71 -0.10
C TYR A 27 -5.10 10.81 0.89
N TYR A 28 -5.70 11.41 1.92
CA TYR A 28 -6.40 10.70 2.99
C TYR A 28 -7.88 10.45 2.71
N ASN A 29 -8.35 10.62 1.46
CA ASN A 29 -9.66 10.17 1.04
C ASN A 29 -9.75 8.64 1.08
N SER A 30 -10.75 8.08 1.79
CA SER A 30 -10.91 6.62 1.89
C SER A 30 -11.12 5.96 0.53
N SER A 31 -11.76 6.66 -0.41
CA SER A 31 -12.01 6.19 -1.78
C SER A 31 -10.73 5.91 -2.56
N ASN A 32 -9.58 6.46 -2.15
CA ASN A 32 -8.28 6.15 -2.75
C ASN A 32 -7.78 4.73 -2.39
N SER A 33 -8.39 4.06 -1.40
CA SER A 33 -8.03 2.72 -0.93
C SER A 33 -8.99 1.61 -1.39
N PHE A 34 -10.22 1.96 -1.78
CA PHE A 34 -11.21 0.99 -2.26
C PHE A 34 -10.97 0.70 -3.75
N LEU A 35 -10.59 -0.53 -4.09
CA LEU A 35 -10.16 -0.86 -5.46
C LEU A 35 -11.25 -0.57 -6.51
N ASN A 36 -12.53 -0.79 -6.18
CA ASN A 36 -13.64 -0.45 -7.07
C ASN A 36 -13.69 1.06 -7.37
N GLU A 37 -13.48 1.90 -6.36
CA GLU A 37 -13.48 3.36 -6.54
C GLU A 37 -12.20 3.85 -7.23
N VAL A 38 -11.06 3.21 -6.97
CA VAL A 38 -9.80 3.49 -7.68
C VAL A 38 -9.95 3.18 -9.17
N LEU A 39 -10.62 2.07 -9.52
CA LEU A 39 -10.90 1.70 -10.91
C LEU A 39 -11.93 2.61 -11.59
N GLU A 40 -12.86 3.21 -10.84
CA GLU A 40 -13.87 4.12 -11.40
C GLU A 40 -13.33 5.55 -11.55
N ARG A 41 -12.54 6.01 -10.56
CA ARG A 41 -12.03 7.39 -10.49
C ARG A 41 -10.65 7.54 -11.11
N HIS A 42 -10.00 6.44 -11.46
CA HIS A 42 -8.62 6.37 -11.92
C HIS A 42 -7.61 7.04 -10.98
N THR A 43 -7.93 7.12 -9.68
CA THR A 43 -7.10 7.79 -8.68
C THR A 43 -6.98 6.97 -7.41
N GLY A 44 -5.80 6.93 -6.81
CA GLY A 44 -5.56 6.08 -5.63
C GLY A 44 -4.29 6.40 -4.85
N ILE A 45 -4.09 5.67 -3.76
CA ILE A 45 -2.85 5.69 -2.95
C ILE A 45 -1.80 4.70 -3.48
N PRO A 46 -0.52 4.79 -3.05
CA PRO A 46 0.56 3.98 -3.63
C PRO A 46 0.30 2.47 -3.62
N ILE A 47 -0.24 1.93 -2.52
CA ILE A 47 -0.50 0.49 -2.40
C ILE A 47 -1.67 0.02 -3.29
N ALA A 48 -2.66 0.87 -3.55
CA ALA A 48 -3.81 0.53 -4.38
C ALA A 48 -3.43 0.53 -5.87
N LEU A 49 -2.70 1.56 -6.33
CA LEU A 49 -2.16 1.61 -7.70
C LEU A 49 -1.12 0.49 -7.93
N SER A 50 -0.36 0.14 -6.89
CA SER A 50 0.53 -1.03 -6.94
C SER A 50 -0.22 -2.35 -7.07
N LEU A 51 -1.36 -2.51 -6.38
CA LEU A 51 -2.21 -3.68 -6.54
C LEU A 51 -2.76 -3.79 -7.97
N LEU A 52 -3.25 -2.68 -8.52
CA LEU A 52 -3.69 -2.61 -9.92
C LEU A 52 -2.56 -3.03 -10.87
N TYR A 53 -1.38 -2.44 -10.72
CA TYR A 53 -0.22 -2.72 -11.55
C TYR A 53 0.21 -4.19 -11.49
N MET A 54 0.27 -4.79 -10.30
CA MET A 54 0.59 -6.20 -10.13
C MET A 54 -0.43 -7.11 -10.80
N GLU A 55 -1.73 -6.80 -10.68
CA GLU A 55 -2.79 -7.60 -11.26
C GLU A 55 -2.86 -7.50 -12.79
N VAL A 56 -2.59 -6.33 -13.36
CA VAL A 56 -2.46 -6.15 -14.81
C VAL A 56 -1.22 -6.90 -15.31
N GLY A 57 -0.08 -6.74 -14.63
CA GLY A 57 1.16 -7.46 -14.94
C GLY A 57 0.96 -8.96 -15.02
N ARG A 58 0.28 -9.53 -14.01
CA ARG A 58 -0.02 -10.97 -13.96
C ARG A 58 -0.84 -11.44 -15.18
N ARG A 59 -1.77 -10.61 -15.67
CA ARG A 59 -2.61 -10.93 -16.85
C ARG A 59 -1.83 -10.87 -18.16
N VAL A 60 -0.79 -10.03 -18.23
CA VAL A 60 0.12 -9.94 -19.40
C VAL A 60 1.38 -10.80 -19.25
N GLY A 61 1.43 -11.64 -18.21
CA GLY A 61 2.48 -12.65 -18.01
C GLY A 61 3.74 -12.18 -17.28
N VAL A 62 3.73 -10.99 -16.66
CA VAL A 62 4.84 -10.49 -15.82
C VAL A 62 4.42 -10.48 -14.35
N TRP A 63 5.21 -11.14 -13.51
CA TRP A 63 4.96 -11.21 -12.08
C TRP A 63 5.70 -10.08 -11.37
N PHE A 64 4.93 -9.21 -10.71
CA PHE A 64 5.44 -8.16 -9.85
C PHE A 64 5.14 -8.49 -8.39
N ASP A 65 6.13 -8.25 -7.54
CA ASP A 65 6.05 -8.32 -6.09
C ASP A 65 5.74 -6.93 -5.52
N GLY A 66 4.91 -6.86 -4.48
CA GLY A 66 4.77 -5.63 -3.71
C GLY A 66 5.97 -5.43 -2.79
N ILE A 67 6.53 -4.23 -2.74
CA ILE A 67 7.67 -3.86 -1.90
C ILE A 67 7.24 -2.76 -0.93
N GLY A 68 7.21 -3.13 0.35
CA GLY A 68 6.73 -2.27 1.42
C GLY A 68 7.80 -1.36 2.00
N LEU A 69 8.07 -0.23 1.33
CA LEU A 69 8.97 0.79 1.86
C LEU A 69 8.31 1.56 3.03
N PRO A 70 9.10 2.15 3.95
CA PRO A 70 8.59 3.13 4.90
C PRO A 70 7.89 4.28 4.18
N PHE A 71 6.66 4.61 4.61
CA PHE A 71 5.82 5.70 4.10
C PHE A 71 5.51 5.66 2.59
N HIS A 72 5.91 4.60 1.89
CA HIS A 72 5.65 4.43 0.46
C HIS A 72 5.36 2.98 0.10
N PHE A 73 4.93 2.71 -1.12
CA PHE A 73 4.77 1.36 -1.63
C PHE A 73 5.11 1.34 -3.11
N VAL A 74 5.96 0.42 -3.51
CA VAL A 74 6.37 0.24 -4.92
C VAL A 74 6.19 -1.22 -5.31
N VAL A 75 6.29 -1.51 -6.59
CA VAL A 75 6.34 -2.90 -7.07
C VAL A 75 7.73 -3.23 -7.57
N GLY A 76 8.09 -4.51 -7.60
CA GLY A 76 9.35 -4.94 -8.18
C GLY A 76 9.24 -6.26 -8.91
N CYS A 77 10.04 -6.43 -9.96
CA CYS A 77 10.16 -7.69 -10.68
C CYS A 77 11.64 -8.07 -10.82
N ARG A 78 11.92 -9.38 -10.85
CA ARG A 78 13.27 -9.88 -11.14
C ARG A 78 13.48 -9.99 -12.65
N PHE A 79 14.57 -9.40 -13.14
CA PHE A 79 14.99 -9.47 -14.54
C PHE A 79 16.52 -9.53 -14.61
N GLN A 80 17.08 -10.51 -15.33
CA GLN A 80 18.52 -10.70 -15.48
C GLN A 80 19.31 -10.63 -14.16
N GLN A 81 18.85 -11.38 -13.14
CA GLN A 81 19.42 -11.42 -11.77
C GLN A 81 19.37 -10.10 -10.98
N LYS A 82 18.78 -9.04 -11.54
CA LYS A 82 18.55 -7.76 -10.86
C LYS A 82 17.08 -7.57 -10.54
N ARG A 83 16.78 -6.76 -9.53
CA ARG A 83 15.41 -6.30 -9.26
C ARG A 83 15.23 -4.93 -9.89
N ILE A 84 14.17 -4.80 -10.68
CA ILE A 84 13.68 -3.53 -11.19
C ILE A 84 12.57 -3.09 -10.24
N TYR A 85 12.58 -1.84 -9.79
CA TYR A 85 11.50 -1.25 -9.02
C TYR A 85 10.69 -0.31 -9.91
N ILE A 86 9.38 -0.29 -9.70
CA ILE A 86 8.46 0.57 -10.43
C ILE A 86 7.58 1.23 -9.38
N ASP A 87 7.33 2.53 -9.55
CA ASP A 87 6.43 3.30 -8.70
C ASP A 87 5.13 3.66 -9.44
N PRO A 88 4.06 2.87 -9.26
CA PRO A 88 2.76 3.16 -9.85
C PRO A 88 2.11 4.45 -9.38
N PHE A 89 2.52 4.98 -8.22
CA PHE A 89 2.01 6.26 -7.72
C PHE A 89 2.63 7.45 -8.47
N GLU A 90 3.90 7.30 -8.87
CA GLU A 90 4.61 8.25 -9.75
C GLU A 90 4.55 7.80 -11.23
N SER A 91 3.34 7.47 -11.71
CA SER A 91 3.07 7.17 -13.13
C SER A 91 3.96 6.07 -13.74
N GLY A 92 4.29 5.04 -12.95
CA GLY A 92 5.09 3.91 -13.40
C GLY A 92 6.58 4.21 -13.52
N ARG A 93 7.07 5.27 -12.85
CA ARG A 93 8.49 5.60 -12.84
C ARG A 93 9.33 4.39 -12.42
N VAL A 94 10.28 4.03 -13.27
CA VAL A 94 11.26 2.97 -12.98
C VAL A 94 12.31 3.54 -12.04
N LEU A 95 12.60 2.81 -10.96
CA LEU A 95 13.53 3.20 -9.91
C LEU A 95 14.66 2.19 -9.79
N SER A 96 15.85 2.70 -9.54
CA SER A 96 16.97 1.90 -9.03
C SER A 96 16.81 1.61 -7.53
N GLU A 97 17.44 0.55 -7.04
CA GLU A 97 17.49 0.29 -5.59
C GLU A 97 18.10 1.46 -4.81
N GLN A 98 19.10 2.14 -5.39
CA GLN A 98 19.73 3.31 -4.79
C GLN A 98 18.75 4.47 -4.62
N GLU A 99 17.86 4.71 -5.59
CA GLU A 99 16.79 5.70 -5.46
C GLU A 99 15.78 5.32 -4.39
N CYS A 100 15.36 4.05 -4.33
CA CYS A 100 14.48 3.57 -3.26
C CYS A 100 15.13 3.78 -1.88
N ARG A 101 16.41 3.42 -1.72
CA ARG A 101 17.19 3.66 -0.49
C ARG A 101 17.28 5.14 -0.14
N ARG A 102 17.46 6.01 -1.13
CA ARG A 102 17.50 7.48 -0.92
C ARG A 102 16.16 7.98 -0.39
N ARG A 103 15.04 7.56 -0.97
CA ARG A 103 13.69 7.94 -0.49
C ARG A 103 13.46 7.51 0.95
N VAL A 104 13.85 6.27 1.26
CA VAL A 104 13.75 5.76 2.63
C VAL A 104 14.53 6.64 3.61
N ARG A 105 15.81 6.95 3.32
CA ARG A 105 16.64 7.84 4.17
C ARG A 105 16.03 9.22 4.39
N GLN A 106 15.35 9.77 3.39
CA GLN A 106 14.71 11.08 3.51
C GLN A 106 13.60 11.07 4.57
N VAL A 107 12.95 9.92 4.79
CA VAL A 107 11.84 9.81 5.73
C VAL A 107 12.27 9.32 7.11
N ILE A 108 13.19 8.34 7.18
CA ILE A 108 13.65 7.78 8.47
C ILE A 108 14.82 8.57 9.09
N GLY A 109 15.45 9.47 8.34
CA GLY A 109 16.64 10.20 8.78
C GLY A 109 17.97 9.45 8.56
N LYS A 110 19.04 9.97 9.18
CA LYS A 110 20.44 9.50 9.06
C LYS A 110 20.76 8.30 9.98
N GLU A 111 19.94 7.25 10.01
CA GLU A 111 20.41 6.01 10.65
C GLU A 111 21.25 5.17 9.67
N ASP A 112 22.38 4.66 10.17
CA ASP A 112 23.49 4.14 9.36
C ASP A 112 23.20 2.82 8.63
N LYS A 113 22.05 2.15 8.86
CA LYS A 113 21.70 0.90 8.18
C LYS A 113 20.21 0.79 7.88
N ILE A 114 19.84 1.02 6.62
CA ILE A 114 18.49 0.68 6.12
C ILE A 114 18.35 -0.84 6.09
N PRO A 115 17.36 -1.44 6.79
CA PRO A 115 17.11 -2.87 6.75
C PRO A 115 16.89 -3.37 5.33
N THR A 116 17.60 -4.43 4.93
CA THR A 116 17.41 -5.07 3.61
C THR A 116 16.00 -5.64 3.44
N GLN A 117 15.38 -6.06 4.54
CA GLN A 117 14.01 -6.60 4.60
C GLN A 117 12.95 -5.65 4.02
N TRP A 118 13.17 -4.34 4.04
CA TRP A 118 12.24 -3.38 3.44
C TRP A 118 12.19 -3.43 1.91
N PHE A 119 13.21 -4.03 1.29
CA PHE A 119 13.31 -4.21 -0.16
C PHE A 119 12.89 -5.61 -0.62
N GLU A 120 12.45 -6.46 0.31
CA GLU A 120 11.94 -7.79 0.00
C GLU A 120 10.43 -7.77 -0.31
N PRO A 121 9.94 -8.73 -1.12
CA PRO A 121 8.52 -8.93 -1.37
C PRO A 121 7.69 -9.05 -0.10
N VAL A 122 6.60 -8.30 -0.02
CA VAL A 122 5.61 -8.47 1.05
C VAL A 122 4.62 -9.57 0.71
N SER A 123 4.12 -10.27 1.73
CA SER A 123 3.04 -11.24 1.54
C SER A 123 1.72 -10.54 1.16
N ARG A 124 0.84 -11.26 0.46
CA ARG A 124 -0.54 -10.79 0.15
C ARG A 124 -1.32 -10.42 1.42
N LYS A 125 -1.12 -11.19 2.49
CA LYS A 125 -1.70 -10.93 3.81
C LYS A 125 -1.23 -9.60 4.38
N TYR A 126 0.07 -9.33 4.31
CA TYR A 126 0.64 -8.06 4.77
C TYR A 126 0.15 -6.87 3.93
N LEU A 127 0.07 -7.04 2.60
CA LEU A 127 -0.50 -6.03 1.70
C LEU A 127 -1.94 -5.67 2.10
N LEU A 128 -2.78 -6.68 2.33
CA LEU A 128 -4.17 -6.46 2.76
C LEU A 128 -4.25 -5.74 4.11
N ILE A 129 -3.42 -6.14 5.09
CA ILE A 129 -3.34 -5.45 6.38
C ILE A 129 -2.90 -3.99 6.21
N ARG A 130 -1.94 -3.69 5.32
CA ARG A 130 -1.54 -2.30 5.04
C ARG A 130 -2.67 -1.48 4.42
N MET A 131 -3.43 -2.03 3.48
CA MET A 131 -4.60 -1.35 2.91
C MET A 131 -5.65 -1.06 3.99
N LEU A 132 -5.95 -2.04 4.84
CA LEU A 132 -6.87 -1.87 5.96
C LEU A 132 -6.35 -0.83 6.97
N ASN A 133 -5.07 -0.82 7.28
CA ASN A 133 -4.49 0.19 8.17
C ASN A 133 -4.64 1.61 7.62
N ASN A 134 -4.49 1.83 6.32
CA ASN A 134 -4.74 3.14 5.73
C ASN A 134 -6.18 3.60 5.98
N LEU A 135 -7.17 2.73 5.74
CA LEU A 135 -8.57 3.01 6.05
C LEU A 135 -8.81 3.24 7.55
N LYS A 136 -8.21 2.41 8.42
CA LYS A 136 -8.30 2.57 9.88
C LYS A 136 -7.80 3.96 10.30
N HIS A 137 -6.65 4.39 9.79
CA HIS A 137 -6.08 5.69 10.10
C HIS A 137 -6.97 6.84 9.62
N ILE A 138 -7.51 6.75 8.41
CA ILE A 138 -8.44 7.75 7.87
C ILE A 138 -9.67 7.89 8.78
N TYR A 139 -10.31 6.78 9.13
CA TYR A 139 -11.52 6.82 9.97
C TYR A 139 -11.25 7.20 11.42
N LEU A 140 -10.09 6.84 11.98
CA LEU A 140 -9.67 7.33 13.30
C LEU A 140 -9.46 8.84 13.30
N HIS A 141 -8.82 9.37 12.26
CA HIS A 141 -8.55 10.80 12.14
C HIS A 141 -9.82 11.61 11.91
N SER A 142 -10.78 11.07 11.17
CA SER A 142 -12.11 11.67 10.97
C SER A 142 -13.09 11.38 12.11
N GLU A 143 -12.62 10.80 13.21
CA GLU A 143 -13.42 10.38 14.38
C GLU A 143 -14.62 9.45 14.06
N ASP A 144 -14.59 8.77 12.91
CA ASP A 144 -15.56 7.72 12.58
C ASP A 144 -15.14 6.40 13.22
N TYR A 145 -15.27 6.37 14.55
CA TYR A 145 -14.92 5.20 15.36
C TYR A 145 -15.74 3.96 15.00
N ALA A 146 -16.95 4.13 14.46
CA ALA A 146 -17.79 3.02 14.04
C ALA A 146 -17.22 2.31 12.79
N ARG A 147 -16.74 3.07 11.80
CA ARG A 147 -16.02 2.51 10.64
C ARG A 147 -14.64 2.00 11.04
N ALA A 148 -13.89 2.75 11.84
CA ALA A 148 -12.59 2.32 12.34
C ALA A 148 -12.65 0.98 13.09
N LEU A 149 -13.69 0.76 13.91
CA LEU A 149 -13.91 -0.51 14.60
C LEU A 149 -14.09 -1.68 13.62
N ARG A 150 -14.92 -1.50 12.58
CA ARG A 150 -15.13 -2.54 11.56
C ARG A 150 -13.84 -2.92 10.85
N ILE A 151 -13.02 -1.92 10.50
CA ILE A 151 -11.72 -2.15 9.89
C ILE A 151 -10.78 -2.88 10.86
N CYS A 152 -10.75 -2.48 12.13
CA CYS A 152 -9.96 -3.15 13.16
C CYS A 152 -10.39 -4.63 13.33
N ASP A 153 -11.70 -4.91 13.32
CA ASP A 153 -12.22 -6.29 13.36
C ASP A 153 -11.77 -7.10 12.13
N CYS A 154 -11.76 -6.50 10.92
CA CYS A 154 -11.20 -7.15 9.73
C CYS A 154 -9.71 -7.45 9.87
N ILE A 155 -8.91 -6.51 10.40
CA ILE A 155 -7.48 -6.73 10.65
C ILE A 155 -7.30 -7.86 11.69
N MET A 156 -8.13 -7.90 12.73
CA MET A 156 -8.10 -8.95 13.76
C MET A 156 -8.43 -10.35 13.21
N VAL A 157 -9.24 -10.47 12.15
CA VAL A 157 -9.42 -11.76 11.45
C VAL A 157 -8.10 -12.21 10.80
N LEU A 158 -7.34 -11.28 10.22
CA LEU A 158 -6.06 -11.58 9.59
C LEU A 158 -4.94 -11.77 10.63
N ALA A 159 -4.94 -11.00 11.70
CA ALA A 159 -3.88 -10.95 12.72
C ALA A 159 -4.44 -11.03 14.15
N PRO A 160 -5.09 -12.15 14.53
CA PRO A 160 -5.85 -12.25 15.79
C PRO A 160 -5.00 -12.09 17.06
N ARG A 161 -3.70 -12.33 16.95
CA ARG A 161 -2.74 -12.22 18.05
C ARG A 161 -1.98 -10.89 18.06
N SER A 162 -2.39 -9.90 17.27
CA SER A 162 -1.74 -8.58 17.25
C SER A 162 -2.05 -7.80 18.53
N PRO A 163 -1.08 -7.55 19.42
CA PRO A 163 -1.32 -6.79 20.63
C PRO A 163 -1.68 -5.32 20.32
N GLN A 164 -1.15 -4.79 19.22
CA GLN A 164 -1.47 -3.45 18.75
C GLN A 164 -2.96 -3.34 18.38
N GLU A 165 -3.48 -4.28 17.60
CA GLU A 165 -4.88 -4.23 17.20
C GLU A 165 -5.83 -4.47 18.38
N GLN A 166 -5.46 -5.32 19.33
CA GLN A 166 -6.24 -5.49 20.56
C GLN A 166 -6.34 -4.18 21.35
N ARG A 167 -5.21 -3.47 21.52
CA ARG A 167 -5.18 -2.15 22.18
C ARG A 167 -6.02 -1.12 21.41
N ASP A 168 -5.79 -1.00 20.11
CA ASP A 168 -6.51 -0.05 19.24
C ASP A 168 -8.03 -0.29 19.33
N ARG A 169 -8.46 -1.55 19.29
CA ARG A 169 -9.87 -1.93 19.43
C ARG A 169 -10.44 -1.53 20.78
N GLY A 170 -9.70 -1.72 21.87
CA GLY A 170 -10.09 -1.29 23.21
C GLY A 170 -10.29 0.23 23.30
N ILE A 171 -9.36 1.00 22.73
CA ILE A 171 -9.44 2.47 22.64
C ILE A 171 -10.66 2.90 21.82
N ILE A 172 -10.91 2.26 20.67
CA ILE A 172 -12.08 2.56 19.84
C ILE A 172 -13.38 2.25 20.59
N TYR A 173 -13.45 1.14 21.32
CA TYR A 173 -14.60 0.83 22.17
C TYR A 173 -14.82 1.87 23.27
N LEU A 174 -13.76 2.42 23.86
CA LEU A 174 -13.84 3.51 24.83
C LEU A 174 -14.44 4.78 24.20
N GLN A 175 -13.96 5.17 23.02
CA GLN A 175 -14.50 6.34 22.29
C GLN A 175 -15.99 6.16 21.93
N LEU A 176 -16.39 4.93 21.60
CA LEU A 176 -17.79 4.58 21.35
C LEU A 176 -18.63 4.43 22.64
N LYS A 177 -18.05 4.71 23.83
CA LYS A 177 -18.68 4.55 25.15
C LYS A 177 -19.18 3.12 25.42
N ARG A 178 -18.52 2.12 24.83
CA ARG A 178 -18.81 0.67 24.98
C ARG A 178 -17.86 0.05 26.01
N TYR A 179 -17.90 0.56 27.24
CA TYR A 179 -16.91 0.26 28.29
C TYR A 179 -16.72 -1.24 28.58
N GLY A 180 -17.79 -2.03 28.59
CA GLY A 180 -17.71 -3.48 28.85
C GLY A 180 -16.92 -4.27 27.81
N ARG A 181 -16.75 -3.73 26.59
CA ARG A 181 -15.89 -4.31 25.55
C ARG A 181 -14.50 -3.68 25.48
N ALA A 182 -14.31 -2.49 26.04
CA ALA A 182 -13.01 -1.81 26.04
C ALA A 182 -11.95 -2.53 26.91
N LEU A 183 -12.41 -3.31 27.89
CA LEU A 183 -11.57 -4.07 28.82
C LEU A 183 -11.28 -5.52 28.37
N ARG A 184 -11.68 -5.91 27.15
CA ARG A 184 -11.58 -7.30 26.63
C ARG A 184 -10.68 -7.45 25.41
#